data_AF-A0A8X6PUL4-F1
#
_entry.id   AF-A0A8X6PUL4-F1
#
_cell.length_a   1.000
_cell.length_b   1.000
_cell.length_c   1.000
_cell.angle_alpha   90.00
_cell.angle_beta   90.00
_cell.angle_gamma   90.00
#
_symmetry.space_group_name_H-M   'P 1'
#
loop_
_entity.id
_entity.type
_entity.pdbx_description
1 polymer ?
#
loop_
_entity_poly.entity_id
_entity_poly.type
_entity_poly.pdbx_seq_one_letter_code
_entity_poly.pdbx_strand_id
1 'polypeptide(L)' 'VTYCVVDGKPYVTSLGGLEDDPEIGTFWFVYLRSLDSEGDPELVEQ' A
#
# COMPACT_ATOMS: atom_id res chain seq x y z
N VAL A 1 6.38 -0.97 -9.71
CA VAL A 1 5.22 -0.25 -9.14
C VAL A 1 4.44 0.32 -10.30
N THR A 2 3.16 0.01 -10.36
CA THR A 2 2.21 0.67 -11.26
C THR A 2 1.25 1.49 -10.42
N TYR A 3 0.81 2.63 -10.95
CA TYR A 3 -0.12 3.53 -10.26
C TYR A 3 -1.08 4.17 -11.26
N CYS A 4 -2.25 4.58 -10.76
CA CYS A 4 -3.20 5.41 -11.48
C CYS A 4 -3.40 6.74 -10.74
N VAL A 5 -4.08 7.69 -11.38
CA VAL A 5 -4.45 8.96 -10.76
C VAL A 5 -5.98 9.10 -10.86
N VAL A 6 -6.64 9.24 -9.72
CA VAL A 6 -8.09 9.45 -9.61
C VAL A 6 -8.30 10.76 -8.86
N ASP A 7 -9.04 11.69 -9.47
CA ASP A 7 -9.30 13.03 -8.91
C ASP A 7 -8.03 13.78 -8.44
N GLY A 8 -6.96 13.65 -9.23
CA GLY A 8 -5.65 14.25 -8.92
C GLY A 8 -4.85 13.57 -7.80
N LYS A 9 -5.37 12.47 -7.23
CA LYS A 9 -4.70 11.67 -6.19
C LYS A 9 -4.10 10.40 -6.80
N PRO A 10 -2.81 10.09 -6.55
CA PRO A 10 -2.19 8.87 -7.03
C PRO A 10 -2.57 7.65 -6.16
N TYR A 11 -2.79 6.50 -6.79
CA TYR A 11 -3.08 5.23 -6.15
C TYR A 11 -2.20 4.13 -6.74
N VAL A 12 -1.57 3.31 -5.90
CA VAL A 12 -0.74 2.19 -6.34
C VAL A 12 -1.64 1.03 -6.73
N THR A 13 -1.54 0.58 -7.98
CA THR A 13 -2.32 -0.54 -8.52
C THR A 13 -1.52 -1.85 -8.56
N SER A 14 -0.18 -1.77 -8.53
CA SER A 14 0.64 -2.98 -8.34
C SER A 14 2.02 -2.68 -7.75
N LEU A 15 2.51 -3.63 -6.95
CA LEU A 15 3.84 -3.60 -6.34
C LEU A 15 4.48 -4.98 -6.47
N GLY A 16 5.70 -5.05 -7.02
CA GLY A 16 6.42 -6.33 -7.16
C GLY A 16 5.73 -7.38 -8.04
N GLY A 17 4.82 -6.97 -8.94
CA GLY A 17 4.03 -7.90 -9.77
C GLY A 17 2.74 -8.39 -9.08
N LEU A 18 2.44 -7.90 -7.89
CA LEU A 18 1.22 -8.20 -7.15
C LEU A 18 0.24 -7.03 -7.31
N GLU A 19 -0.91 -7.30 -7.92
CA GLU A 19 -1.98 -6.32 -8.17
C GLU A 19 -2.85 -6.13 -6.93
N ASP A 20 -3.48 -4.95 -6.81
CA ASP A 20 -4.55 -4.74 -5.83
C ASP A 20 -5.87 -5.38 -6.32
N ASP A 21 -6.83 -5.50 -5.41
CA ASP A 21 -8.19 -5.97 -5.75
C ASP A 21 -9.21 -5.13 -4.97
N PRO A 22 -9.64 -4.00 -5.56
CA PRO A 22 -10.65 -3.13 -4.98
C PRO A 22 -12.00 -3.81 -4.72
N GLU A 23 -12.35 -4.86 -5.47
CA GLU A 23 -13.64 -5.54 -5.36
C GLU A 23 -13.74 -6.33 -4.05
N ILE A 24 -12.62 -6.92 -3.61
CA ILE A 24 -12.52 -7.64 -2.33
C ILE A 24 -11.91 -6.78 -1.20
N GLY A 25 -11.64 -5.51 -1.48
CA GLY A 25 -11.12 -4.56 -0.50
C GLY A 25 -9.61 -4.67 -0.22
N THR A 26 -8.84 -5.24 -1.15
CA THR A 26 -7.38 -5.30 -1.08
C THR A 26 -6.77 -4.09 -1.76
N PHE A 27 -5.97 -3.33 -1.03
CA PHE A 27 -5.32 -2.11 -1.54
C PHE A 27 -3.90 -1.97 -1.01
N TRP A 28 -3.07 -1.25 -1.76
CA TRP A 28 -1.77 -0.80 -1.29
C TRP A 28 -1.89 0.52 -0.51
N PHE A 29 -1.24 0.61 0.63
CA PHE A 29 -1.07 1.87 1.36
C PHE A 29 0.41 2.17 1.58
N VAL A 30 0.76 3.45 1.49
CA VAL A 30 2.10 3.94 1.79
C VAL A 30 2.06 4.57 3.16
N TYR A 31 2.98 4.18 4.03
CA TYR A 31 3.16 4.79 5.33
C TYR A 31 4.60 5.28 5.48
N LEU A 32 4.77 6.36 6.23
CA LEU A 32 6.09 6.83 6.63
C LEU A 32 6.44 6.11 7.94
N ARG A 33 7.47 5.28 7.90
CA ARG A 33 8.03 4.65 9.10
C ARG A 33 8.65 5.73 9.99
N SER A 34 8.39 5.70 11.30
CA SER A 34 9.08 6.59 12.24
C SER A 34 10.56 6.24 12.29
N LEU A 35 11.43 7.24 12.46
CA LEU A 35 12.88 7.03 12.59
C LEU A 35 13.22 6.11 13.78
N ASP A 36 12.36 6.09 14.80
CA ASP A 36 12.52 5.27 16.01
C ASP A 36 11.96 3.85 15.87
N SER A 37 11.28 3.54 14.76
CA SER A 37 10.83 2.18 14.49
C SER A 37 12.01 1.40 13.94
N GLU A 38 12.75 0.70 14.79
CA GLU A 38 13.68 -0.35 14.40
C GLU A 38 12.94 -1.70 14.39
N GLY A 39 12.94 -2.43 13.27
CA GLY A 39 12.12 -3.63 13.05
C GLY A 39 11.14 -3.54 11.88
N ASP A 40 10.88 -4.65 11.18
CA ASP A 40 9.89 -4.69 10.11
C ASP A 40 8.48 -4.36 10.64
N PRO A 41 7.58 -3.79 9.83
CA PRO A 41 6.20 -3.56 10.23
C PRO A 41 5.57 -4.86 10.72
N GLU A 42 5.03 -4.87 11.94
CA GLU A 42 4.26 -6.01 12.44
C GLU A 42 2.91 -6.08 11.70
N LEU A 43 2.59 -7.28 11.21
CA LEU A 43 1.24 -7.59 10.75
C LEU A 43 0.34 -7.72 11.97
N VAL A 44 -0.52 -6.73 12.20
CA VAL A 44 -1.55 -6.80 13.23
C VAL A 44 -2.74 -7.56 12.64
N GLU A 45 -2.99 -8.77 13.13
CA GLU A 45 -4.23 -9.51 12.83
C GLU A 45 -5.41 -8.89 13.59
N GLN A 46 -6.60 -8.87 12.97
CA GLN A 46 -7.85 -8.36 13.57
C GLN A 46 -8.52 -9.39 14.48
#